data_AF-A0A2T4XKS9-F1
#
_entry.id   AF-A0A2T4XKS9-F1
#
_cell.length_a   1.000
_cell.length_b   1.000
_cell.length_c   1.000
_cell.angle_alpha   90.00
_cell.angle_beta   90.00
_cell.angle_gamma   90.00
#
_symmetry.space_group_name_H-M   'P 1'
#
loop_
_entity.id
_entity.type
_entity.pdbx_description
1 polymer ?
#
loop_
_entity_poly.entity_id
_entity_poly.type
_entity_poly.pdbx_seq_one_letter_code
_entity_poly.pdbx_strand_id
1 'polypeptide(L)'
;MIMNTDTYNSPLNEPATSTDISISDRMFQEMLAEAIRQEQEMNEVFNLLGWIHLPLELKMTIHEDVKGYFNELEGRYSTACAYVQKRRERVDYWVNSYLDGLCSLKEAVNALKVGF
;
A
#
# COMPACT_ATOMS: atom_id res chain seq x y z
N MET A 1 -56.40 -25.50 -24.72
CA MET A 1 -55.15 -24.76 -24.43
C MET A 1 -55.56 -23.55 -23.62
N ILE A 2 -55.53 -23.67 -22.29
CA ILE A 2 -55.90 -22.59 -21.36
C ILE A 2 -54.57 -22.06 -20.84
N MET A 3 -54.22 -20.82 -21.22
CA MET A 3 -53.04 -20.13 -20.71
C MET A 3 -53.42 -19.53 -19.36
N ASN A 4 -52.90 -20.10 -18.28
CA ASN A 4 -52.96 -19.49 -16.95
C ASN A 4 -52.01 -18.28 -16.95
N THR A 5 -52.57 -17.10 -16.69
CA THR A 5 -51.82 -15.89 -16.35
C THR A 5 -51.65 -15.84 -14.84
N ASP A 6 -50.56 -16.39 -14.33
CA ASP A 6 -50.15 -16.15 -12.95
C ASP A 6 -49.65 -14.72 -12.82
N THR A 7 -50.39 -13.97 -12.03
CA THR A 7 -50.17 -12.57 -11.69
C THR A 7 -49.15 -12.49 -10.56
N TYR A 8 -48.14 -11.63 -10.75
CA TYR A 8 -47.39 -10.86 -9.76
C TYR A 8 -47.39 -11.33 -8.29
N ASN A 9 -46.21 -11.70 -7.80
CA ASN A 9 -45.68 -11.22 -6.53
C ASN A 9 -44.15 -11.32 -6.55
N SER A 10 -43.48 -10.29 -7.06
CA SER A 10 -42.08 -10.04 -6.69
C SER A 10 -42.07 -9.50 -5.26
N PRO A 11 -41.34 -10.09 -4.31
CA PRO A 11 -41.24 -9.52 -2.98
C PRO A 11 -40.65 -8.11 -3.09
N LEU A 12 -41.36 -7.21 -2.44
CA LEU A 12 -41.05 -5.79 -2.30
C LEU A 12 -39.54 -5.58 -2.10
N ASN A 13 -38.99 -4.69 -2.91
CA ASN A 13 -37.70 -4.07 -2.67
C ASN A 13 -37.82 -3.31 -1.34
N GLU A 14 -37.43 -3.95 -0.24
CA GLU A 14 -37.34 -3.27 1.05
C GLU A 14 -36.33 -2.13 0.91
N PRO A 15 -36.69 -0.87 1.25
CA PRO A 15 -35.70 0.19 1.27
C PRO A 15 -34.67 -0.18 2.35
N ALA A 16 -33.40 -0.33 1.95
CA ALA A 16 -32.30 -0.46 2.89
C ALA A 16 -32.50 0.58 4.00
N THR A 17 -32.67 0.11 5.24
CA THR A 17 -33.02 0.98 6.36
C THR A 17 -31.94 2.06 6.50
N SER A 18 -32.33 3.30 6.81
CA SER A 18 -31.41 4.46 6.83
C SER A 18 -30.17 4.27 7.72
N THR A 19 -30.22 3.31 8.64
CA THR A 19 -29.12 2.86 9.48
C THR A 19 -28.00 2.17 8.70
N ASP A 20 -28.30 1.39 7.66
CA ASP A 20 -27.30 0.64 6.87
C ASP A 20 -26.40 1.55 6.02
N ILE A 21 -26.98 2.62 5.48
CA ILE A 21 -26.21 3.65 4.74
C ILE A 21 -25.23 4.35 5.71
N SER A 22 -25.64 4.61 6.95
CA SER A 22 -24.80 5.28 7.95
C SER A 22 -23.63 4.43 8.46
N ILE A 23 -23.81 3.10 8.55
CA ILE A 23 -22.75 2.17 8.98
C ILE A 23 -21.71 2.01 7.87
N SER A 24 -22.16 1.86 6.62
CA SER A 24 -21.29 1.78 5.44
C SER A 24 -20.44 3.04 5.29
N ASP A 25 -21.07 4.22 5.43
CA ASP A 25 -20.36 5.50 5.36
C ASP A 25 -19.34 5.64 6.49
N ARG A 26 -19.69 5.25 7.73
CA ARG A 26 -18.75 5.32 8.86
C ARG A 26 -17.55 4.39 8.67
N MET A 27 -17.77 3.15 8.23
CA MET A 27 -16.70 2.20 7.97
C MET A 27 -15.77 2.69 6.87
N PHE A 28 -16.32 3.29 5.80
CA PHE A 28 -15.51 3.89 4.75
C PHE A 28 -14.65 5.06 5.26
N GLN A 29 -15.21 5.94 6.10
CA GLN A 29 -14.44 7.03 6.71
C GLN A 29 -13.32 6.51 7.62
N GLU A 30 -13.57 5.47 8.40
CA GLU A 30 -12.54 4.84 9.26
C GLU A 30 -11.41 4.23 8.40
N MET A 31 -11.74 3.53 7.31
CA MET A 31 -10.74 2.99 6.38
C MET A 31 -9.93 4.08 5.69
N LEU A 32 -10.57 5.19 5.30
CA LEU A 32 -9.88 6.34 4.71
C LEU A 32 -8.93 7.00 5.70
N ALA A 33 -9.38 7.21 6.94
CA ALA A 33 -8.55 7.81 7.99
C ALA A 33 -7.32 6.95 8.28
N GLU A 34 -7.50 5.62 8.33
CA GLU A 34 -6.40 4.67 8.48
C GLU A 34 -5.40 4.74 7.30
N ALA A 35 -5.91 4.77 6.06
CA ALA A 35 -5.07 4.86 4.87
C ALA A 35 -4.25 6.16 4.84
N ILE A 36 -4.87 7.30 5.19
CA ILE A 36 -4.18 8.59 5.28
C ILE A 36 -3.09 8.56 6.35
N ARG A 37 -3.36 7.96 7.51
CA ARG A 37 -2.36 7.85 8.58
C ARG A 37 -1.17 7.00 8.14
N GLN A 38 -1.44 5.85 7.51
CA GLN A 38 -0.38 4.98 6.99
C GLN A 38 0.46 5.68 5.92
N GLU A 39 -0.18 6.47 5.05
CA GLU A 39 0.52 7.28 4.05
C GLU A 39 1.41 8.35 4.70
N GLN A 40 0.93 9.01 5.75
CA GLN A 40 1.70 10.01 6.50
C GLN A 40 2.92 9.38 7.18
N GLU A 41 2.73 8.29 7.93
CA GLU A 41 3.82 7.53 8.56
C GLU A 41 4.87 7.12 7.51
N MET A 42 4.43 6.64 6.36
CA MET A 42 5.34 6.24 5.28
C MET A 42 6.12 7.43 4.70
N ASN A 43 5.46 8.58 4.50
CA ASN A 43 6.12 9.80 4.04
C ASN A 43 7.16 10.32 5.04
N GLU A 44 6.90 10.20 6.34
CA GLU A 44 7.87 10.51 7.38
C GLU A 44 9.10 9.60 7.29
N VAL A 45 8.91 8.29 7.11
CA VAL A 45 10.04 7.36 6.92
C VAL A 45 10.84 7.70 5.64
N PHE A 46 10.16 7.96 4.52
CA PHE A 46 10.85 8.43 3.30
C PHE A 46 11.62 9.72 3.54
N ASN A 47 11.09 10.65 4.33
CA ASN A 47 11.78 11.89 4.68
C ASN A 47 13.02 11.64 5.55
N LEU A 48 12.92 10.77 6.56
CA LEU A 48 14.04 10.40 7.43
C LEU A 48 15.18 9.73 6.66
N LEU A 49 14.85 8.96 5.62
CA LEU A 49 15.83 8.32 4.74
C LEU A 49 16.42 9.28 3.68
N GLY A 50 15.94 10.52 3.60
CA GLY A 50 16.35 11.48 2.57
C GLY A 50 15.72 11.19 1.19
N TRP A 51 14.68 10.37 1.14
CA TRP A 51 14.05 9.83 -0.06
C TRP A 51 12.68 10.47 -0.36
N ILE A 52 12.33 11.57 0.30
CA ILE A 52 11.05 12.27 0.11
C ILE A 52 10.83 12.75 -1.33
N HIS A 53 11.91 13.03 -2.07
CA HIS A 53 11.85 13.51 -3.46
C HIS A 53 12.02 12.41 -4.51
N LEU A 54 12.07 11.13 -4.10
CA LEU A 54 12.10 10.05 -5.07
C LEU A 54 10.84 10.08 -5.96
N PRO A 55 10.97 9.73 -7.26
CA PRO A 55 9.82 9.56 -8.13
C PRO A 55 8.81 8.58 -7.55
N LEU A 56 7.52 8.85 -7.75
CA LEU A 56 6.44 8.02 -7.24
C LEU A 56 6.59 6.54 -7.63
N GLU A 57 7.00 6.26 -8.86
CA GLU A 57 7.21 4.88 -9.34
C GLU A 57 8.26 4.13 -8.50
N LEU A 58 9.35 4.81 -8.13
CA LEU A 58 10.39 4.21 -7.30
C LEU A 58 9.92 4.02 -5.86
N LYS A 59 9.24 5.03 -5.28
CA LYS A 59 8.64 4.93 -3.94
C LYS A 59 7.66 3.78 -3.83
N MET A 60 6.78 3.62 -4.82
CA MET A 60 5.84 2.49 -4.87
C MET A 60 6.56 1.15 -4.97
N THR A 61 7.63 1.09 -5.77
CA THR A 61 8.42 -0.13 -5.96
C THR A 61 9.06 -0.61 -4.66
N ILE A 62 9.52 0.30 -3.80
CA ILE A 62 10.20 -0.02 -2.53
C ILE A 62 9.31 0.13 -1.30
N HIS A 63 7.99 0.33 -1.46
CA HIS A 63 7.10 0.66 -0.36
C HIS A 63 7.11 -0.39 0.78
N GLU A 64 7.01 -1.67 0.43
CA GLU A 64 7.06 -2.76 1.42
C GLU A 64 8.47 -2.94 2.01
N ASP A 65 9.51 -2.62 1.25
CA ASP A 65 10.87 -2.58 1.78
C ASP A 65 11.03 -1.45 2.81
N VAL A 66 10.47 -0.27 2.56
CA VAL A 66 10.52 0.83 3.53
C VAL A 66 9.70 0.49 4.80
N LYS A 67 8.55 -0.16 4.66
CA LYS A 67 7.82 -0.72 5.82
C LYS A 67 8.69 -1.67 6.63
N GLY A 68 9.45 -2.54 5.98
CA GLY A 68 10.33 -3.43 6.72
C GLY A 68 11.52 -2.70 7.37
N TYR A 69 11.93 -1.51 6.91
CA TYR A 69 12.91 -0.68 7.63
C TYR A 69 12.28 -0.18 8.93
N PHE A 70 11.04 0.30 8.85
CA PHE A 70 10.28 0.71 10.03
C PHE A 70 10.10 -0.44 11.04
N ASN A 71 9.73 -1.64 10.59
CA ASN A 71 9.61 -2.82 11.44
C ASN A 71 10.93 -3.21 12.13
N GLU A 72 12.08 -2.94 11.49
CA GLU A 72 13.38 -3.15 12.12
C GLU A 72 13.66 -2.12 13.21
N LEU A 73 13.32 -0.85 12.98
CA LEU A 73 13.44 0.22 13.97
C LEU A 73 12.54 -0.03 15.19
N GLU A 74 11.35 -0.58 14.98
CA GLU A 74 10.44 -1.00 16.06
C GLU A 74 10.89 -2.29 16.77
N GLY A 75 12.00 -2.92 16.33
CA GLY A 75 12.51 -4.15 16.91
C GLY A 75 11.71 -5.42 16.55
N ARG A 76 10.79 -5.34 15.58
CA ARG A 76 10.05 -6.51 15.06
C ARG A 76 10.93 -7.42 14.21
N TYR A 77 11.95 -6.84 13.57
CA TYR A 77 12.98 -7.59 12.83
C TYR A 77 14.36 -7.38 13.45
N SER A 78 15.11 -8.48 13.57
CA SER A 78 16.49 -8.42 14.05
C SER A 78 17.41 -7.81 12.99
N THR A 79 18.15 -6.78 13.36
CA THR A 79 19.17 -6.12 12.53
C THR A 79 20.30 -7.06 12.12
N ALA A 80 20.53 -8.13 12.90
CA ALA A 80 21.54 -9.17 12.62
C ALA A 80 21.02 -10.26 11.67
N CYS A 81 19.75 -10.23 11.26
CA CYS A 81 19.21 -11.19 10.31
C CYS A 81 19.76 -10.93 8.90
N ALA A 82 20.35 -11.97 8.29
CA ALA A 82 20.94 -11.85 6.95
C ALA A 82 19.93 -11.41 5.87
N TYR A 83 18.66 -11.79 5.97
CA TYR A 83 17.62 -11.36 5.03
C TYR A 83 17.28 -9.88 5.18
N VAL A 84 17.22 -9.39 6.42
CA VAL A 84 16.96 -7.98 6.73
C VAL A 84 18.10 -7.11 6.21
N GLN A 85 19.34 -7.53 6.43
CA GLN A 85 20.53 -6.86 5.90
C GLN A 85 20.56 -6.83 4.36
N LYS A 86 20.37 -7.97 3.69
CA LYS A 86 20.37 -8.05 2.22
C LYS A 86 19.33 -7.13 1.57
N ARG A 87 18.14 -7.07 2.16
CA ARG A 87 17.09 -6.17 1.71
C ARG A 87 17.50 -4.70 1.82
N ARG A 88 18.14 -4.32 2.94
CA ARG A 88 18.67 -2.96 3.13
C ARG A 88 19.70 -2.63 2.08
N GLU A 89 20.74 -3.46 1.97
CA GLU A 89 21.84 -3.29 1.01
C GLU A 89 21.34 -3.20 -0.42
N ARG A 90 20.38 -4.06 -0.82
CA ARG A 90 19.76 -4.02 -2.15
C ARG A 90 19.07 -2.68 -2.41
N VAL A 91 18.22 -2.25 -1.49
CA VAL A 91 17.40 -1.05 -1.66
C VAL A 91 18.28 0.20 -1.65
N ASP A 92 19.16 0.32 -0.66
CA ASP A 92 20.13 1.43 -0.55
C ASP A 92 20.99 1.53 -1.82
N TYR A 93 21.51 0.40 -2.31
CA TYR A 93 22.35 0.40 -3.51
C TYR A 93 21.62 0.97 -4.73
N TRP A 94 20.41 0.49 -5.02
CA TRP A 94 19.68 0.92 -6.23
C TRP A 94 19.10 2.32 -6.11
N VAL A 95 18.63 2.71 -4.92
CA VAL A 95 18.14 4.07 -4.67
C VAL A 95 19.29 5.06 -4.78
N ASN A 96 20.44 4.80 -4.16
CA ASN A 96 21.60 5.68 -4.24
C ASN A 96 22.17 5.72 -5.66
N SER A 97 22.22 4.58 -6.37
CA SER A 97 22.63 4.55 -7.78
C SER A 97 21.74 5.44 -8.67
N TYR A 98 20.44 5.49 -8.40
CA TYR A 98 19.53 6.40 -9.10
C TYR A 98 19.77 7.86 -8.71
N LEU A 99 19.89 8.15 -7.41
CA LEU A 99 20.12 9.51 -6.89
C LEU A 99 21.45 10.11 -7.38
N ASP A 100 22.49 9.28 -7.49
CA ASP A 100 23.82 9.66 -7.97
C ASP A 100 23.90 9.73 -9.51
N GLY A 101 22.80 9.43 -10.21
CA GLY A 101 22.74 9.45 -11.67
C GLY A 101 23.53 8.31 -12.35
N LEU A 102 23.84 7.25 -11.62
CA LEU A 102 24.55 6.07 -12.13
C LEU A 102 23.65 5.11 -12.90
N CYS A 103 22.33 5.16 -12.67
CA CYS A 103 21.34 4.42 -13.45
C CYS A 103 20.06 5.23 -13.69
N SER A 104 19.29 4.81 -14.68
CA SER A 104 17.97 5.37 -14.97
C SER A 104 16.91 4.90 -13.97
N LEU A 105 15.82 5.67 -13.83
CA LEU A 105 14.65 5.27 -13.05
C LEU A 105 14.15 3.87 -13.43
N LYS A 106 14.11 3.57 -14.73
CA LYS A 106 13.66 2.28 -15.27
C LYS A 106 14.55 1.13 -14.81
N GLU A 107 15.87 1.31 -14.82
CA GLU A 107 16.82 0.28 -14.38
C GLU A 107 16.70 0.03 -12.87
N ALA A 108 16.65 1.10 -12.06
CA ALA A 108 16.46 0.99 -10.62
C ALA A 108 15.15 0.25 -10.28
N VAL A 109 14.02 0.69 -10.88
CA VAL A 109 12.71 0.06 -10.69
C VAL A 109 12.72 -1.41 -11.10
N ASN A 110 13.30 -1.74 -12.25
CA ASN A 110 13.37 -3.12 -12.71
C ASN A 110 14.23 -3.99 -11.78
N ALA A 111 15.36 -3.49 -11.31
CA ALA A 111 16.22 -4.24 -10.42
C ALA A 111 15.57 -4.49 -9.05
N LEU A 112 14.80 -3.51 -8.55
CA LEU A 112 14.11 -3.60 -7.25
C LEU A 112 12.85 -4.47 -7.31
N LYS A 113 12.17 -4.55 -8.46
CA LYS A 113 11.04 -5.46 -8.69
C LYS A 113 11.42 -6.95 -8.62
N VAL A 114 12.69 -7.29 -8.85
CA VAL A 114 13.17 -8.69 -8.93
C VAL A 114 13.67 -9.22 -7.57
N GLY A 115 13.40 -8.51 -6.48
CA GLY A 115 13.86 -8.88 -5.14
C GLY A 115 13.19 -10.13 -4.57
N PHE A 116 13.99 -11.13 -4.20
CA PHE A 116 13.60 -12.27 -3.35
C PHE A 116 13.16 -11.83 -1.95
#